data_AF-A0AB35Z0K1-F1
#
_entry.id   AF-A0AB35Z0K1-F1
#
_cell.length_a   1.000
_cell.length_b   1.000
_cell.length_c   1.000
_cell.angle_alpha   90.00
_cell.angle_beta   90.00
_cell.angle_gamma   90.00
#
_symmetry.space_group_name_H-M   'P 1'
#
loop_
_entity.id
_entity.type
_entity.pdbx_description
1 polymer ?
#
loop_
_entity_poly.entity_id
_entity_poly.type
_entity_poly.pdbx_seq_one_letter_code
_entity_poly.pdbx_strand_id
1 'polypeptide(L)'
;MRTILIVFLALLVFSCKQNTSVKKVSMQEDVAILANDSLNGRKTGSEGEMKAAKYIANRFETLGLQPKGTERFYQKFTYKASKNPHQEAEFTTENNDSTQTGKNVIAYLDNNAENTVVIGAHYDHLGMGGEGSLYREGEAIHNGADDNASGVAMMLHLADSLQKRDSPKKNNYLFIAFSGEEEGLLGSNYFVKNPTINTKKVTYMINMDMVGRLNSEKTLAVYGIGTSPVLKQIVNANAGDLNIAENESGVGPSDHTSFYLADIPVLHFFTGQHEDYHKPSDDTEKVNFEGMKLVSNYIFSIIKDLDSQPKLAFRKTKNESEVVPDFKVTLGVVPDYLFSGKGMRIDGVSQDKPAQKAGLQKGDVVVKMGEHDVTDMMSYMKSLSKFDKGQTATVTIDRKGELVEVEVTF
;
A
#
# COMPACT_ATOMS: atom_id res chain seq x y z
N MET A 1 31.34 -61.82 50.79
CA MET A 1 30.21 -60.92 51.11
C MET A 1 30.79 -59.51 51.17
N ARG A 2 30.44 -58.50 50.38
CA ARG A 2 29.25 -58.19 49.57
C ARG A 2 29.71 -57.37 48.35
N THR A 3 29.20 -57.72 47.19
CA THR A 3 29.21 -56.94 45.95
C THR A 3 28.08 -55.92 46.04
N ILE A 4 28.33 -54.61 45.89
CA ILE A 4 27.27 -53.65 45.53
C ILE A 4 27.80 -52.76 44.39
N LEU A 5 27.06 -52.89 43.30
CA LEU A 5 27.23 -52.34 41.96
C LEU A 5 26.79 -50.87 41.96
N ILE A 6 27.67 -49.93 41.59
CA ILE A 6 27.28 -48.54 41.32
C ILE A 6 26.83 -48.47 39.86
N VAL A 7 25.52 -48.39 39.65
CA VAL A 7 24.91 -48.18 38.33
C VAL A 7 24.98 -46.68 38.01
N PHE A 8 25.85 -46.30 37.09
CA PHE A 8 25.86 -44.99 36.46
C PHE A 8 24.69 -44.91 35.48
N LEU A 9 23.59 -44.26 35.90
CA LEU A 9 22.45 -43.97 35.03
C LEU A 9 22.80 -42.76 34.15
N ALA A 10 23.34 -43.02 32.95
CA ALA A 10 23.48 -42.00 31.93
C ALA A 10 22.09 -41.58 31.43
N LEU A 11 21.59 -40.45 31.95
CA LEU A 11 20.43 -39.75 31.41
C LEU A 11 20.80 -39.20 30.02
N LEU A 12 20.56 -40.01 28.99
CA LEU A 12 20.45 -39.56 27.61
C LEU A 12 19.23 -38.63 27.53
N VAL A 13 19.47 -37.34 27.70
CA VAL A 13 18.49 -36.30 27.35
C VAL A 13 18.36 -36.34 25.83
N PHE A 14 17.43 -37.14 25.32
CA PHE A 14 16.91 -36.98 23.97
C PHE A 14 16.23 -35.61 23.93
N SER A 15 17.00 -34.60 23.55
CA SER A 15 16.45 -33.34 23.10
C SER A 15 15.65 -33.66 21.84
N CYS A 16 14.34 -33.83 22.01
CA CYS A 16 13.39 -33.69 20.92
C CYS A 16 13.55 -32.26 20.41
N LYS A 17 14.47 -32.04 19.47
CA LYS A 17 14.33 -30.95 18.51
C LYS A 17 13.03 -31.26 17.78
N GLN A 18 11.93 -30.66 18.25
CA GLN A 18 10.82 -30.40 17.34
C GLN A 18 11.45 -29.63 16.19
N ASN A 19 11.59 -30.29 15.05
CA ASN A 19 11.66 -29.60 13.78
C ASN A 19 10.33 -28.87 13.67
N THR A 20 10.25 -27.68 14.29
CA THR A 20 9.34 -26.65 13.85
C THR A 20 9.77 -26.38 12.42
N SER A 21 9.17 -27.14 11.49
CA SER A 21 9.09 -26.77 10.09
C SER A 21 8.66 -25.32 10.11
N VAL A 22 9.60 -24.39 9.92
CA VAL A 22 9.29 -22.97 9.76
C VAL A 22 8.22 -22.94 8.70
N LYS A 23 6.99 -22.56 9.08
CA LYS A 23 5.85 -22.59 8.18
C LYS A 23 6.23 -21.69 7.02
N LYS A 24 6.42 -22.26 5.83
CA LYS A 24 6.97 -21.55 4.68
C LYS A 24 6.07 -20.35 4.40
N VAL A 25 6.64 -19.14 4.37
CA VAL A 25 5.90 -17.95 3.96
C VAL A 25 5.49 -18.12 2.50
N SER A 26 4.20 -17.97 2.23
CA SER A 26 3.61 -18.07 0.91
C SER A 26 2.69 -16.88 0.70
N MET A 27 3.04 -16.00 -0.24
CA MET A 27 2.21 -14.84 -0.57
C MET A 27 0.79 -15.27 -0.97
N GLN A 28 0.65 -16.42 -1.62
CA GLN A 28 -0.66 -16.97 -1.97
C GLN A 28 -1.49 -17.38 -0.75
N GLU A 29 -0.88 -18.01 0.26
CA GLU A 29 -1.59 -18.36 1.51
C GLU A 29 -1.97 -17.09 2.27
N ASP A 30 -1.07 -16.11 2.31
CA ASP A 30 -1.30 -14.83 2.99
C ASP A 30 -2.44 -14.03 2.38
N VAL A 31 -2.45 -13.87 1.05
CA VAL A 31 -3.55 -13.20 0.34
C VAL A 31 -4.86 -13.96 0.56
N ALA A 32 -4.87 -15.28 0.35
CA ALA A 32 -6.09 -16.08 0.48
C ALA A 32 -6.72 -16.02 1.88
N ILE A 33 -5.90 -15.89 2.93
CA ILE A 33 -6.40 -15.73 4.29
C ILE A 33 -6.89 -14.31 4.52
N LEU A 34 -6.10 -13.31 4.14
CA LEU A 34 -6.42 -11.90 4.40
C LEU A 34 -7.65 -11.45 3.60
N ALA A 35 -7.84 -11.94 2.38
CA ALA A 35 -8.97 -11.64 1.50
C ALA A 35 -10.13 -12.64 1.65
N ASN A 36 -10.19 -13.39 2.75
CA ASN A 36 -11.28 -14.33 2.97
C ASN A 36 -12.54 -13.64 3.52
N ASP A 37 -13.72 -14.05 3.06
CA ASP A 37 -15.02 -13.59 3.55
C ASP A 37 -15.15 -13.62 5.09
N SER A 38 -14.49 -14.56 5.77
CA SER A 38 -14.51 -14.64 7.24
C SER A 38 -13.91 -13.42 7.97
N LEU A 39 -13.18 -12.58 7.23
CA LEU A 39 -12.64 -11.30 7.67
C LEU A 39 -13.52 -10.10 7.27
N ASN A 40 -14.69 -10.33 6.65
CA ASN A 40 -15.72 -9.31 6.37
C ASN A 40 -15.14 -7.99 5.83
N GLY A 41 -14.21 -8.08 4.88
CA GLY A 41 -13.58 -6.94 4.21
C GLY A 41 -12.74 -6.00 5.09
N ARG A 42 -12.34 -6.43 6.28
CA ARG A 42 -11.30 -5.76 7.11
C ARG A 42 -11.49 -4.26 7.36
N LYS A 43 -12.73 -3.78 7.45
CA LYS A 43 -13.01 -2.37 7.79
C LYS A 43 -12.36 -1.97 9.10
N THR A 44 -11.74 -0.80 9.13
CA THR A 44 -11.10 -0.24 10.33
C THR A 44 -12.02 -0.28 11.55
N GLY A 45 -11.50 -0.75 12.68
CA GLY A 45 -12.23 -0.97 13.92
C GLY A 45 -13.15 -2.20 13.96
N SER A 46 -13.34 -2.92 12.85
CA SER A 46 -14.25 -4.08 12.80
C SER A 46 -13.66 -5.37 13.38
N GLU A 47 -14.52 -6.35 13.64
CA GLU A 47 -14.07 -7.71 14.01
C GLU A 47 -13.18 -8.35 12.93
N GLY A 48 -13.47 -8.06 11.67
CA GLY A 48 -12.70 -8.51 10.52
C GLY A 48 -11.27 -8.00 10.54
N GLU A 49 -11.11 -6.69 10.73
CA GLU A 49 -9.80 -6.07 10.89
C GLU A 49 -9.06 -6.63 12.11
N MET A 50 -9.73 -6.79 13.25
CA MET A 50 -9.10 -7.38 14.45
C MET A 50 -8.56 -8.79 14.21
N LYS A 51 -9.28 -9.62 13.45
CA LYS A 51 -8.83 -10.96 13.05
C LYS A 51 -7.62 -10.88 12.11
N ALA A 52 -7.64 -9.97 11.13
CA ALA A 52 -6.51 -9.73 10.22
C ALA A 52 -5.26 -9.26 10.98
N ALA A 53 -5.40 -8.29 11.89
CA ALA A 53 -4.30 -7.81 12.73
C ALA A 53 -3.68 -8.95 13.57
N LYS A 54 -4.52 -9.82 14.13
CA LYS A 54 -4.07 -11.00 14.87
C LYS A 54 -3.33 -11.99 13.98
N TYR A 55 -3.83 -12.23 12.77
CA TYR A 55 -3.16 -13.07 11.78
C TYR A 55 -1.75 -12.54 11.47
N ILE A 56 -1.63 -11.25 11.14
CA ILE A 56 -0.35 -10.60 10.81
C ILE A 56 0.62 -10.67 12.00
N ALA A 57 0.17 -10.36 13.22
CA ALA A 57 0.99 -10.46 14.42
C ALA A 57 1.50 -11.89 14.66
N ASN A 58 0.66 -12.91 14.45
CA ASN A 58 1.07 -14.32 14.55
C ASN A 58 2.08 -14.70 13.48
N ARG A 59 1.96 -14.15 12.26
CA ARG A 59 2.94 -14.35 11.19
C ARG A 59 4.29 -13.73 11.57
N PHE A 60 4.30 -12.51 12.11
CA PHE A 60 5.51 -11.89 12.63
C PHE A 60 6.14 -12.69 13.78
N GLU A 61 5.34 -13.21 14.72
CA GLU A 61 5.85 -14.06 15.81
C GLU A 61 6.42 -15.39 15.29
N THR A 62 5.76 -16.01 14.31
CA THR A 62 6.24 -17.25 13.66
C THR A 62 7.56 -17.01 12.92
N LEU A 63 7.74 -15.82 12.35
CA LEU A 63 8.98 -15.38 11.73
C LEU A 63 10.08 -15.02 12.72
N GLY A 64 9.81 -15.05 14.04
CA GLY A 64 10.79 -14.69 15.08
C GLY A 64 11.11 -13.20 15.16
N LEU A 65 10.28 -12.34 14.56
CA LEU A 65 10.49 -10.89 14.57
C LEU A 65 10.13 -10.30 15.93
N GLN A 66 10.81 -9.22 16.30
CA GLN A 66 10.61 -8.56 17.58
C GLN A 66 9.39 -7.61 17.52
N PRO A 67 8.52 -7.61 18.54
CA PRO A 67 7.42 -6.65 18.60
C PRO A 67 7.92 -5.21 18.78
N LYS A 68 7.35 -4.26 18.02
CA LYS A 68 7.63 -2.82 18.16
C LYS A 68 6.38 -1.93 18.24
N GLY A 69 5.23 -2.50 18.60
CA GLY A 69 4.06 -1.73 19.00
C GLY A 69 4.20 -1.12 20.40
N THR A 70 3.22 -0.31 20.79
CA THR A 70 3.08 0.16 22.19
C THR A 70 2.65 -0.97 23.11
N GLU A 71 1.99 -2.00 22.58
CA GLU A 71 1.59 -3.22 23.26
C GLU A 71 1.94 -4.45 22.41
N ARG A 72 3.09 -5.08 22.68
CA ARG A 72 3.67 -6.14 21.83
C ARG A 72 3.72 -5.69 20.37
N PHE A 73 3.09 -6.40 19.44
CA PHE A 73 3.08 -6.02 18.01
C PHE A 73 2.12 -4.88 17.71
N TYR A 74 1.25 -4.47 18.63
CA TYR A 74 0.16 -3.56 18.31
C TYR A 74 0.47 -2.13 18.74
N GLN A 75 0.16 -1.17 17.86
CA GLN A 75 0.03 0.24 18.20
C GLN A 75 -1.41 0.67 17.93
N LYS A 76 -2.18 0.84 19.00
CA LYS A 76 -3.57 1.28 18.95
C LYS A 76 -3.64 2.80 18.86
N PHE A 77 -4.63 3.31 18.14
CA PHE A 77 -4.97 4.72 18.12
C PHE A 77 -6.49 4.88 18.05
N THR A 78 -7.02 5.87 18.77
CA THR A 78 -8.44 6.20 18.75
C THR A 78 -8.62 7.51 17.99
N TYR A 79 -9.63 7.56 17.13
CA TYR A 79 -9.94 8.71 16.28
C TYR A 79 -11.45 8.95 16.26
N LYS A 80 -11.85 10.21 16.06
CA LYS A 80 -13.24 10.55 15.76
C LYS A 80 -13.48 10.36 14.27
N ALA A 81 -14.50 9.58 13.92
CA ALA A 81 -14.89 9.42 12.52
C ALA A 81 -15.40 10.77 11.99
N SER A 82 -14.68 11.36 11.04
CA SER A 82 -15.13 12.58 10.35
C SER A 82 -16.13 12.21 9.26
N LYS A 83 -17.22 12.97 9.13
CA LYS A 83 -18.12 12.91 7.96
C LYS A 83 -17.62 13.76 6.78
N ASN A 84 -16.51 14.48 6.97
CA ASN A 84 -15.90 15.32 5.96
C ASN A 84 -14.53 14.71 5.57
N PRO A 85 -14.37 14.22 4.34
CA PRO A 85 -13.14 13.58 3.88
C PRO A 85 -11.94 14.54 3.78
N HIS A 86 -12.16 15.85 3.93
CA HIS A 86 -11.11 16.89 3.89
C HIS A 86 -10.70 17.42 5.25
N GLN A 87 -11.29 16.92 6.35
CA GLN A 87 -10.91 17.32 7.70
C GLN A 87 -9.76 16.44 8.20
N GLU A 88 -8.69 17.04 8.75
CA GLU A 88 -7.63 16.26 9.40
C GLU A 88 -8.19 15.40 10.52
N ALA A 89 -7.76 14.14 10.58
CA ALA A 89 -8.19 13.19 11.59
C ALA A 89 -7.86 13.70 13.01
N GLU A 90 -8.89 13.78 13.86
CA GLU A 90 -8.74 14.15 15.26
C GLU A 90 -8.50 12.88 16.10
N PHE A 91 -7.23 12.64 16.47
CA PHE A 91 -6.87 11.57 17.40
C PHE A 91 -7.19 11.97 18.84
N THR A 92 -7.75 11.05 19.61
CA THR A 92 -8.16 11.28 21.01
C THR A 92 -7.73 10.12 21.88
N THR A 93 -7.56 10.37 23.18
CA THR A 93 -7.37 9.32 24.20
C THR A 93 -8.67 8.90 24.86
N GLU A 94 -9.78 9.62 24.61
CA GLU A 94 -11.09 9.35 25.18
C GLU A 94 -11.90 8.44 24.27
N ASN A 95 -12.36 7.31 24.80
CA ASN A 95 -13.31 6.45 24.10
C ASN A 95 -14.74 6.92 24.44
N ASN A 96 -15.49 7.31 23.43
CA ASN A 96 -16.93 7.59 23.52
C ASN A 96 -17.65 7.03 22.29
N ASP A 97 -18.98 7.10 22.26
CA ASP A 97 -19.82 6.52 21.21
C ASP A 97 -19.54 7.05 19.79
N SER A 98 -18.78 8.15 19.65
CA SER A 98 -18.39 8.74 18.35
C SER A 98 -16.96 8.40 17.89
N THR A 99 -16.25 7.58 18.66
CA THR A 99 -14.84 7.22 18.38
C THR A 99 -14.68 5.80 17.89
N GLN A 100 -13.74 5.60 16.96
CA GLN A 100 -13.30 4.30 16.48
C GLN A 100 -11.84 4.07 16.87
N THR A 101 -11.40 2.80 16.88
CA THR A 101 -10.03 2.43 17.23
C THR A 101 -9.39 1.64 16.10
N GLY A 102 -8.35 2.20 15.50
CA GLY A 102 -7.46 1.51 14.57
C GLY A 102 -6.26 0.89 15.29
N LYS A 103 -5.55 -0.01 14.60
CA LYS A 103 -4.45 -0.77 15.20
C LYS A 103 -3.36 -1.13 14.18
N ASN A 104 -2.28 -0.36 14.16
CA ASN A 104 -1.09 -0.77 13.41
C ASN A 104 -0.49 -2.06 13.99
N VAL A 105 0.05 -2.93 13.13
CA VAL A 105 0.81 -4.13 13.52
C VAL A 105 2.27 -3.96 13.12
N ILE A 106 3.17 -3.93 14.10
CA ILE A 106 4.54 -3.46 13.98
C ILE A 106 5.52 -4.53 14.48
N ALA A 107 6.41 -4.97 13.60
CA ALA A 107 7.47 -5.92 13.89
C ALA A 107 8.85 -5.41 13.46
N TYR A 108 9.90 -5.94 14.06
CA TYR A 108 11.25 -5.44 13.90
C TYR A 108 12.27 -6.57 13.74
N LEU A 109 13.15 -6.40 12.76
CA LEU A 109 14.35 -7.21 12.57
C LEU A 109 15.56 -6.36 12.96
N ASP A 110 16.16 -6.71 14.09
CA ASP A 110 17.35 -6.05 14.62
C ASP A 110 18.62 -6.71 14.07
N ASN A 111 19.34 -6.00 13.21
CA ASN A 111 20.66 -6.42 12.72
C ASN A 111 21.79 -5.71 13.49
N ASN A 112 21.47 -5.00 14.58
CA ASN A 112 22.38 -4.13 15.33
C ASN A 112 23.01 -3.04 14.45
N ALA A 113 22.23 -2.53 13.50
CA ALA A 113 22.64 -1.47 12.59
C ALA A 113 22.31 -0.06 13.14
N GLU A 114 22.93 0.97 12.58
CA GLU A 114 22.67 2.35 12.97
C GLU A 114 21.32 2.87 12.46
N ASN A 115 21.00 2.54 11.20
CA ASN A 115 19.83 3.02 10.48
C ASN A 115 18.75 1.93 10.38
N THR A 116 17.52 2.37 10.13
CA THR A 116 16.35 1.51 9.96
C THR A 116 15.66 1.79 8.63
N VAL A 117 15.29 0.74 7.92
CA VAL A 117 14.40 0.80 6.76
C VAL A 117 12.99 0.45 7.23
N VAL A 118 12.00 1.26 6.84
CA VAL A 118 10.58 0.92 7.08
C VAL A 118 10.04 0.23 5.83
N ILE A 119 9.32 -0.88 6.01
CA ILE A 119 8.64 -1.62 4.94
C ILE A 119 7.19 -1.76 5.36
N GLY A 120 6.26 -1.19 4.61
CA GLY A 120 4.85 -1.13 5.00
C GLY A 120 3.86 -1.41 3.88
N ALA A 121 2.66 -1.75 4.32
CA ALA A 121 1.44 -1.91 3.52
C ALA A 121 0.24 -1.73 4.48
N HIS A 122 -0.88 -1.19 4.04
CA HIS A 122 -2.09 -1.21 4.87
C HIS A 122 -2.77 -2.57 4.79
N TYR A 123 -3.54 -2.91 5.83
CA TYR A 123 -4.23 -4.19 5.92
C TYR A 123 -5.75 -4.04 6.12
N ASP A 124 -6.24 -2.84 6.36
CA ASP A 124 -7.67 -2.54 6.30
C ASP A 124 -8.18 -2.54 4.85
N HIS A 125 -9.50 -2.64 4.70
CA HIS A 125 -10.21 -2.42 3.45
C HIS A 125 -11.66 -1.96 3.73
N LEU A 126 -12.54 -1.95 2.73
CA LEU A 126 -13.85 -1.27 2.80
C LEU A 126 -14.97 -2.02 3.54
N GLY A 127 -14.74 -3.22 4.07
CA GLY A 127 -15.76 -4.01 4.77
C GLY A 127 -16.92 -4.43 3.87
N MET A 128 -18.14 -3.97 4.17
CA MET A 128 -19.34 -4.19 3.33
C MET A 128 -19.51 -3.14 2.22
N GLY A 129 -18.50 -2.29 2.01
CA GLY A 129 -18.53 -1.14 1.11
C GLY A 129 -18.92 0.17 1.80
N GLY A 130 -19.60 1.05 1.07
CA GLY A 130 -20.01 2.38 1.56
C GLY A 130 -19.23 3.52 0.90
N GLU A 131 -18.77 4.47 1.71
CA GLU A 131 -17.85 5.53 1.26
C GLU A 131 -16.54 4.88 0.76
N GLY A 132 -16.04 5.32 -0.38
CA GLY A 132 -14.91 4.67 -1.08
C GLY A 132 -15.32 3.56 -2.06
N SER A 133 -16.40 2.82 -1.82
CA SER A 133 -16.81 1.71 -2.71
C SER A 133 -17.22 2.18 -4.11
N LEU A 134 -16.79 1.43 -5.13
CA LEU A 134 -17.19 1.58 -6.53
C LEU A 134 -18.28 0.60 -6.95
N TYR A 135 -18.73 -0.28 -6.04
CA TYR A 135 -19.85 -1.19 -6.25
C TYR A 135 -21.18 -0.52 -5.90
N ARG A 136 -22.20 -0.69 -6.75
CA ARG A 136 -23.48 0.04 -6.66
C ARG A 136 -24.72 -0.85 -6.58
N GLU A 137 -24.56 -2.17 -6.58
CA GLU A 137 -25.71 -3.11 -6.57
C GLU A 137 -26.18 -3.48 -5.15
N GLY A 138 -25.50 -2.98 -4.10
CA GLY A 138 -25.88 -3.18 -2.71
C GLY A 138 -24.68 -3.32 -1.79
N GLU A 139 -24.94 -3.72 -0.54
CA GLU A 139 -23.90 -4.11 0.40
C GLU A 139 -23.35 -5.48 0.04
N ALA A 140 -22.03 -5.59 -0.01
CA ALA A 140 -21.32 -6.82 -0.31
C ALA A 140 -19.91 -6.75 0.29
N ILE A 141 -19.35 -7.91 0.62
CA ILE A 141 -18.01 -7.98 1.21
C ILE A 141 -17.00 -7.52 0.16
N HIS A 142 -16.19 -6.52 0.51
CA HIS A 142 -15.04 -6.08 -0.28
C HIS A 142 -13.83 -6.82 0.27
N ASN A 143 -13.42 -7.89 -0.39
CA ASN A 143 -12.35 -8.75 0.10
C ASN A 143 -10.97 -8.12 -0.05
N GLY A 144 -10.74 -7.24 -1.02
CA GLY A 144 -9.49 -6.48 -1.09
C GLY A 144 -8.26 -7.37 -1.23
N ALA A 145 -8.30 -8.29 -2.20
CA ALA A 145 -7.22 -9.23 -2.45
C ALA A 145 -5.98 -8.56 -3.04
N ASP A 146 -6.17 -7.68 -4.03
CA ASP A 146 -5.10 -6.79 -4.45
C ASP A 146 -4.95 -5.63 -3.47
N ASP A 147 -6.07 -5.08 -3.00
CA ASP A 147 -6.16 -3.86 -2.18
C ASP A 147 -6.58 -4.14 -0.71
N ASN A 148 -5.67 -4.34 0.24
CA ASN A 148 -4.23 -4.45 0.05
C ASN A 148 -3.65 -5.72 0.72
N ALA A 149 -4.39 -6.83 0.61
CA ALA A 149 -3.86 -8.13 1.06
C ALA A 149 -2.57 -8.50 0.30
N SER A 150 -2.43 -8.09 -0.97
CA SER A 150 -1.23 -8.31 -1.78
C SER A 150 0.01 -7.63 -1.20
N GLY A 151 -0.08 -6.37 -0.76
CA GLY A 151 1.02 -5.62 -0.15
C GLY A 151 1.44 -6.21 1.19
N VAL A 152 0.48 -6.60 2.03
CA VAL A 152 0.76 -7.27 3.32
C VAL A 152 1.45 -8.61 3.11
N ALA A 153 0.96 -9.42 2.17
CA ALA A 153 1.57 -10.70 1.83
C ALA A 153 3.02 -10.53 1.33
N MET A 154 3.27 -9.51 0.49
CA MET A 154 4.60 -9.18 0.02
C MET A 154 5.52 -8.69 1.15
N MET A 155 5.03 -7.85 2.05
CA MET A 155 5.76 -7.41 3.25
C MET A 155 6.21 -8.62 4.10
N LEU A 156 5.31 -9.57 4.34
CA LEU A 156 5.63 -10.80 5.09
C LEU A 156 6.69 -11.65 4.36
N HIS A 157 6.60 -11.75 3.03
CA HIS A 157 7.59 -12.45 2.21
C HIS A 157 8.97 -11.77 2.20
N LEU A 158 9.01 -10.44 2.16
CA LEU A 158 10.25 -9.67 2.30
C LEU A 158 10.83 -9.83 3.71
N ALA A 159 9.99 -9.87 4.75
CA ALA A 159 10.44 -10.08 6.12
C ALA A 159 11.09 -11.46 6.32
N ASP A 160 10.53 -12.53 5.74
CA ASP A 160 11.21 -13.84 5.68
C ASP A 160 12.54 -13.75 4.91
N SER A 161 12.52 -13.10 3.75
CA SER A 161 13.69 -13.04 2.87
C SER A 161 14.85 -12.25 3.49
N LEU A 162 14.60 -11.15 4.19
CA LEU A 162 15.61 -10.32 4.84
C LEU A 162 16.29 -11.00 6.05
N GLN A 163 15.72 -12.09 6.55
CA GLN A 163 16.33 -12.89 7.62
C GLN A 163 17.37 -13.87 7.12
N LYS A 164 17.36 -14.23 5.83
CA LYS A 164 18.29 -15.20 5.23
C LYS A 164 19.75 -14.72 5.36
N ARG A 165 20.69 -15.69 5.36
CA ARG A 165 22.11 -15.46 5.66
C ARG A 165 22.75 -14.42 4.74
N ASP A 166 22.45 -14.50 3.46
CA ASP A 166 23.09 -13.67 2.42
C ASP A 166 22.28 -12.38 2.14
N SER A 167 21.33 -12.04 3.03
CA SER A 167 20.49 -10.85 2.92
C SER A 167 21.18 -9.59 3.46
N PRO A 168 20.76 -8.41 3.02
CA PRO A 168 21.18 -7.10 3.55
C PRO A 168 21.12 -6.99 5.09
N LYS A 169 22.22 -6.58 5.73
CA LYS A 169 22.35 -6.49 7.21
C LYS A 169 22.86 -5.15 7.73
N LYS A 170 23.21 -4.20 6.86
CA LYS A 170 23.73 -2.88 7.30
C LYS A 170 22.62 -1.94 7.78
N ASN A 171 21.36 -2.34 7.63
CA ASN A 171 20.20 -1.67 8.19
C ASN A 171 19.38 -2.63 9.07
N ASN A 172 18.65 -2.08 10.03
CA ASN A 172 17.55 -2.76 10.68
C ASN A 172 16.29 -2.63 9.82
N TYR A 173 15.29 -3.47 10.04
CA TYR A 173 14.04 -3.41 9.28
C TYR A 173 12.84 -3.34 10.21
N LEU A 174 12.01 -2.32 10.01
CA LEU A 174 10.72 -2.18 10.69
C LEU A 174 9.61 -2.50 9.68
N PHE A 175 8.82 -3.52 9.99
CA PHE A 175 7.67 -3.93 9.19
C PHE A 175 6.40 -3.37 9.84
N ILE A 176 5.56 -2.69 9.05
CA ILE A 176 4.31 -2.11 9.56
C ILE A 176 3.14 -2.48 8.65
N ALA A 177 2.15 -3.18 9.20
CA ALA A 177 0.83 -3.25 8.61
C ALA A 177 -0.01 -2.07 9.16
N PHE A 178 -0.38 -1.12 8.30
CA PHE A 178 -1.14 0.07 8.67
C PHE A 178 -2.65 -0.19 8.71
N SER A 179 -3.32 0.45 9.66
CA SER A 179 -4.78 0.44 9.84
C SER A 179 -5.36 1.80 9.44
N GLY A 180 -6.56 1.83 8.87
CA GLY A 180 -7.25 3.07 8.50
C GLY A 180 -6.62 3.85 7.35
N GLU A 181 -6.00 3.18 6.39
CA GLU A 181 -5.52 3.82 5.16
C GLU A 181 -6.70 4.35 4.34
N GLU A 182 -7.73 3.51 4.18
CA GLU A 182 -8.93 3.75 3.38
C GLU A 182 -9.81 4.89 3.94
N GLU A 183 -9.59 5.21 5.22
CA GLU A 183 -10.24 6.31 5.94
C GLU A 183 -9.36 7.56 6.02
N GLY A 184 -8.28 7.63 5.23
CA GLY A 184 -7.41 8.81 5.10
C GLY A 184 -6.05 8.67 5.78
N LEU A 185 -5.32 7.58 5.53
CA LEU A 185 -3.94 7.35 6.00
C LEU A 185 -3.77 7.39 7.53
N LEU A 186 -4.80 7.02 8.29
CA LEU A 186 -4.87 7.22 9.74
C LEU A 186 -3.71 6.55 10.47
N GLY A 187 -3.43 5.29 10.14
CA GLY A 187 -2.40 4.49 10.82
C GLY A 187 -0.99 4.98 10.55
N SER A 188 -0.64 5.27 9.30
CA SER A 188 0.68 5.79 8.96
C SER A 188 0.89 7.21 9.51
N ASN A 189 -0.14 8.06 9.45
CA ASN A 189 -0.10 9.39 10.02
C ASN A 189 0.11 9.35 11.54
N TYR A 190 -0.63 8.47 12.23
CA TYR A 190 -0.49 8.28 13.67
C TYR A 190 0.91 7.77 14.03
N PHE A 191 1.45 6.79 13.30
CA PHE A 191 2.77 6.22 13.57
C PHE A 191 3.87 7.28 13.47
N VAL A 192 3.86 8.09 12.41
CA VAL A 192 4.88 9.14 12.21
C VAL A 192 4.83 10.20 13.33
N LYS A 193 3.63 10.56 13.81
CA LYS A 193 3.43 11.51 14.91
C LYS A 193 3.73 10.91 16.29
N ASN A 194 3.54 9.59 16.45
CA ASN A 194 3.72 8.87 17.71
C ASN A 194 4.60 7.62 17.53
N PRO A 195 5.86 7.78 17.09
CA PRO A 195 6.66 6.65 16.66
C PRO A 195 7.14 5.81 17.83
N THR A 196 7.20 4.50 17.63
CA THR A 196 7.75 3.54 18.61
C THR A 196 9.25 3.28 18.43
N ILE A 197 9.87 3.97 17.46
CA ILE A 197 11.30 3.99 17.18
C ILE A 197 11.77 5.44 16.99
N ASN A 198 13.08 5.67 16.97
CA ASN A 198 13.62 6.97 16.62
C ASN A 198 13.56 7.19 15.10
N THR A 199 12.58 7.97 14.63
CA THR A 199 12.38 8.28 13.20
C THR A 199 13.57 8.98 12.56
N LYS A 200 14.42 9.68 13.33
CA LYS A 200 15.66 10.28 12.82
C LYS A 200 16.67 9.25 12.33
N LYS A 201 16.54 7.98 12.70
CA LYS A 201 17.35 6.85 12.21
C LYS A 201 16.73 6.13 11.02
N VAL A 202 15.51 6.49 10.62
CA VAL A 202 14.91 5.93 9.41
C VAL A 202 15.64 6.49 8.19
N THR A 203 16.17 5.61 7.34
CA THR A 203 16.91 6.00 6.13
C THR A 203 15.98 6.16 4.93
N TYR A 204 15.00 5.28 4.79
CA TYR A 204 13.93 5.38 3.80
C TYR A 204 12.76 4.46 4.19
N MET A 205 11.61 4.67 3.56
CA MET A 205 10.42 3.84 3.69
C MET A 205 10.02 3.27 2.32
N ILE A 206 9.70 1.98 2.31
CA ILE A 206 9.11 1.27 1.17
C ILE A 206 7.65 1.01 1.51
N ASN A 207 6.75 1.41 0.61
CA ASN A 207 5.33 1.10 0.69
C ASN A 207 4.92 0.19 -0.46
N MET A 208 4.07 -0.79 -0.18
CA MET A 208 3.45 -1.65 -1.19
C MET A 208 1.95 -1.51 -1.07
N ASP A 209 1.33 -1.21 -2.21
CA ASP A 209 -0.11 -1.04 -2.33
C ASP A 209 -0.55 -1.59 -3.66
N MET A 210 -1.55 -2.47 -3.68
CA MET A 210 -2.03 -3.13 -4.90
C MET A 210 -0.88 -3.63 -5.79
N VAL A 211 -0.13 -4.62 -5.29
CA VAL A 211 1.06 -5.19 -5.95
C VAL A 211 0.81 -6.59 -6.53
N GLY A 212 -0.45 -7.00 -6.57
CA GLY A 212 -0.96 -8.31 -7.00
C GLY A 212 -1.45 -8.36 -8.44
N ARG A 213 -1.55 -7.23 -9.15
CA ARG A 213 -2.20 -7.16 -10.47
C ARG A 213 -1.27 -6.70 -11.59
N LEU A 214 0.03 -7.04 -11.48
CA LEU A 214 1.01 -6.77 -12.52
C LEU A 214 0.52 -7.26 -13.89
N ASN A 215 0.39 -6.32 -14.82
CA ASN A 215 -0.17 -6.55 -16.16
C ASN A 215 0.79 -7.30 -17.10
N SER A 216 0.31 -7.64 -18.30
CA SER A 216 1.10 -8.33 -19.33
C SER A 216 2.31 -7.54 -19.82
N GLU A 217 2.20 -6.21 -19.79
CA GLU A 217 3.26 -5.27 -20.12
C GLU A 217 4.30 -5.17 -19.00
N LYS A 218 4.09 -5.85 -17.86
CA LYS A 218 4.96 -5.81 -16.67
C LYS A 218 5.21 -4.37 -16.19
N THR A 219 4.21 -3.50 -16.32
CA THR A 219 4.33 -2.11 -15.89
C THR A 219 4.14 -2.00 -14.38
N LEU A 220 5.09 -1.37 -13.70
CA LEU A 220 5.05 -1.12 -12.27
C LEU A 220 5.27 0.37 -12.02
N ALA A 221 4.31 1.04 -11.40
CA ALA A 221 4.50 2.41 -10.97
C ALA A 221 5.39 2.46 -9.73
N VAL A 222 6.36 3.37 -9.74
CA VAL A 222 7.26 3.63 -8.63
C VAL A 222 7.26 5.12 -8.32
N TYR A 223 6.61 5.47 -7.22
CA TYR A 223 6.52 6.82 -6.69
C TYR A 223 7.68 7.12 -5.74
N GLY A 224 7.95 8.39 -5.50
CA GLY A 224 8.95 8.84 -4.54
C GLY A 224 10.39 8.78 -5.03
N ILE A 225 10.64 8.45 -6.31
CA ILE A 225 12.01 8.34 -6.84
C ILE A 225 12.80 9.65 -6.76
N GLY A 226 12.08 10.78 -6.63
CA GLY A 226 12.65 12.11 -6.50
C GLY A 226 12.98 12.48 -5.05
N THR A 227 12.66 11.65 -4.07
CA THR A 227 12.77 11.98 -2.63
C THR A 227 14.17 11.80 -2.06
N SER A 228 15.09 11.28 -2.85
CA SER A 228 16.52 11.25 -2.54
C SER A 228 17.34 11.20 -3.85
N PRO A 229 18.54 11.81 -3.91
CA PRO A 229 19.35 11.87 -5.13
C PRO A 229 19.72 10.51 -5.75
N VAL A 230 19.77 9.44 -4.94
CA VAL A 230 20.23 8.11 -5.39
C VAL A 230 19.10 7.22 -5.91
N LEU A 231 17.83 7.51 -5.55
CA LEU A 231 16.73 6.56 -5.75
C LEU A 231 16.43 6.32 -7.23
N LYS A 232 16.38 7.36 -8.06
CA LYS A 232 16.13 7.21 -9.50
C LYS A 232 17.11 6.24 -10.17
N GLN A 233 18.41 6.39 -9.87
CA GLN A 233 19.43 5.50 -10.45
C GLN A 233 19.26 4.06 -9.96
N ILE A 234 19.00 3.86 -8.66
CA ILE A 234 18.88 2.52 -8.06
C ILE A 234 17.63 1.78 -8.56
N VAL A 235 16.49 2.47 -8.61
CA VAL A 235 15.23 1.95 -9.17
C VAL A 235 15.48 1.48 -10.61
N ASN A 236 16.04 2.32 -11.46
CA ASN A 236 16.26 1.99 -12.88
C ASN A 236 17.32 0.90 -13.08
N ALA A 237 18.36 0.85 -12.24
CA ALA A 237 19.39 -0.18 -12.33
C ALA A 237 18.87 -1.58 -11.99
N ASN A 238 17.81 -1.68 -11.19
CA ASN A 238 17.24 -2.95 -10.74
C ASN A 238 16.02 -3.41 -11.57
N ALA A 239 15.51 -2.57 -12.48
CA ALA A 239 14.23 -2.79 -13.17
C ALA A 239 14.12 -4.18 -13.84
N GLY A 240 15.22 -4.69 -14.39
CA GLY A 240 15.23 -5.99 -15.06
C GLY A 240 14.21 -6.05 -16.19
N ASP A 241 13.24 -6.95 -16.07
CA ASP A 241 12.15 -7.15 -17.04
C ASP A 241 10.93 -6.25 -16.81
N LEU A 242 10.92 -5.43 -15.74
CA LEU A 242 9.81 -4.55 -15.41
C LEU A 242 9.88 -3.25 -16.21
N ASN A 243 8.72 -2.78 -16.67
CA ASN A 243 8.55 -1.46 -17.24
C ASN A 243 8.21 -0.46 -16.13
N ILE A 244 9.19 0.32 -15.68
CA ILE A 244 9.01 1.24 -14.56
C ILE A 244 8.29 2.52 -15.01
N ALA A 245 7.09 2.75 -14.49
CA ALA A 245 6.40 4.03 -14.59
C ALA A 245 6.86 4.95 -13.44
N GLU A 246 7.84 5.80 -13.72
CA GLU A 246 8.49 6.67 -12.74
C GLU A 246 7.58 7.84 -12.30
N ASN A 247 7.47 8.07 -11.00
CA ASN A 247 6.90 9.30 -10.44
C ASN A 247 7.83 9.92 -9.38
N GLU A 248 8.27 11.15 -9.62
CA GLU A 248 9.22 11.82 -8.73
C GLU A 248 8.62 12.21 -7.38
N SER A 249 7.31 12.45 -7.30
CA SER A 249 6.61 12.96 -6.12
C SER A 249 6.70 11.98 -4.95
N GLY A 250 7.02 12.49 -3.76
CA GLY A 250 6.87 11.72 -2.51
C GLY A 250 5.46 11.75 -1.93
N VAL A 251 4.55 12.54 -2.53
CA VAL A 251 3.12 12.54 -2.23
C VAL A 251 2.39 11.68 -3.25
N GLY A 252 1.56 10.77 -2.75
CA GLY A 252 0.69 9.90 -3.52
C GLY A 252 -0.48 9.36 -2.68
N PRO A 253 -1.36 8.56 -3.28
CA PRO A 253 -2.61 8.12 -2.64
C PRO A 253 -2.39 6.90 -1.74
N SER A 254 -1.38 6.92 -0.86
CA SER A 254 -1.08 5.80 0.05
C SER A 254 -0.16 6.21 1.20
N ASP A 255 0.09 5.29 2.14
CA ASP A 255 0.76 5.52 3.44
C ASP A 255 2.16 6.15 3.38
N HIS A 256 2.89 5.96 2.27
CA HIS A 256 4.19 6.60 2.06
C HIS A 256 4.14 8.12 2.21
N THR A 257 3.02 8.74 1.88
CA THR A 257 2.82 10.20 2.02
C THR A 257 3.07 10.66 3.44
N SER A 258 2.61 9.91 4.46
CA SER A 258 2.82 10.23 5.87
C SER A 258 4.31 10.30 6.23
N PHE A 259 5.14 9.43 5.63
CA PHE A 259 6.59 9.41 5.85
C PHE A 259 7.32 10.50 5.07
N TYR A 260 6.90 10.76 3.82
CA TYR A 260 7.44 11.86 3.03
C TYR A 260 7.22 13.21 3.71
N LEU A 261 6.04 13.45 4.27
CA LEU A 261 5.71 14.67 5.04
C LEU A 261 6.53 14.78 6.34
N ALA A 262 7.20 13.71 6.76
CA ALA A 262 8.12 13.66 7.89
C ALA A 262 9.60 13.81 7.47
N ASP A 263 9.85 14.26 6.24
CA ASP A 263 11.18 14.39 5.63
C ASP A 263 11.97 13.07 5.53
N ILE A 264 11.25 11.95 5.31
CA ILE A 264 11.84 10.63 5.08
C ILE A 264 11.76 10.29 3.58
N PRO A 265 12.85 9.84 2.94
CA PRO A 265 12.80 9.34 1.56
C PRO A 265 11.85 8.14 1.45
N VAL A 266 11.06 8.10 0.39
CA VAL A 266 10.04 7.08 0.17
C VAL A 266 10.15 6.45 -1.21
N LEU A 267 9.80 5.18 -1.29
CA LEU A 267 9.44 4.50 -2.53
C LEU A 267 8.08 3.83 -2.32
N HIS A 268 7.16 4.04 -3.25
CA HIS A 268 5.86 3.37 -3.24
C HIS A 268 5.67 2.60 -4.54
N PHE A 269 5.32 1.31 -4.42
CA PHE A 269 5.18 0.38 -5.52
C PHE A 269 3.70 0.04 -5.71
N PHE A 270 3.23 0.20 -6.95
CA PHE A 270 1.81 0.11 -7.31
C PHE A 270 1.64 -0.52 -8.69
N THR A 271 0.77 -1.53 -8.81
CA THR A 271 0.49 -2.20 -10.11
C THR A 271 -0.66 -1.59 -10.89
N GLY A 272 -1.15 -0.42 -10.49
CA GLY A 272 -2.23 0.29 -11.17
C GLY A 272 -3.61 -0.09 -10.64
N GLN A 273 -4.59 0.75 -10.93
CA GLN A 273 -5.99 0.38 -10.72
C GLN A 273 -6.42 -0.65 -11.79
N HIS A 274 -7.48 -1.38 -11.49
CA HIS A 274 -8.11 -2.33 -12.40
C HIS A 274 -9.63 -2.32 -12.20
N GLU A 275 -10.34 -3.04 -13.05
CA GLU A 275 -11.82 -3.04 -13.07
C GLU A 275 -12.48 -3.49 -11.75
N ASP A 276 -11.76 -4.25 -10.93
CA ASP A 276 -12.20 -4.78 -9.63
C ASP A 276 -11.87 -3.84 -8.43
N TYR A 277 -11.12 -2.76 -8.65
CA TYR A 277 -10.71 -1.83 -7.60
C TYR A 277 -11.91 -1.30 -6.80
N HIS A 278 -11.82 -1.33 -5.47
CA HIS A 278 -12.88 -0.92 -4.53
C HIS A 278 -14.24 -1.61 -4.80
N LYS A 279 -14.22 -2.88 -5.22
CA LYS A 279 -15.42 -3.69 -5.45
C LYS A 279 -15.30 -5.06 -4.77
N PRO A 280 -16.44 -5.75 -4.53
CA PRO A 280 -16.46 -7.12 -4.05
C PRO A 280 -15.69 -8.12 -4.91
N SER A 281 -15.47 -7.80 -6.19
CA SER A 281 -14.75 -8.68 -7.13
C SER A 281 -13.23 -8.61 -7.01
N ASP A 282 -12.66 -7.74 -6.16
CA ASP A 282 -11.24 -7.78 -5.83
C ASP A 282 -10.94 -8.96 -4.89
N ASP A 283 -10.81 -10.14 -5.50
CA ASP A 283 -10.69 -11.42 -4.81
C ASP A 283 -9.47 -12.25 -5.26
N THR A 284 -9.10 -13.24 -4.47
CA THR A 284 -7.83 -13.97 -4.52
C THR A 284 -7.57 -14.62 -5.88
N GLU A 285 -8.60 -15.13 -6.56
CA GLU A 285 -8.47 -15.77 -7.87
C GLU A 285 -8.02 -14.82 -8.98
N LYS A 286 -8.12 -13.51 -8.74
CA LYS A 286 -7.73 -12.45 -9.66
C LYS A 286 -6.26 -12.05 -9.51
N VAL A 287 -5.60 -12.48 -8.44
CA VAL A 287 -4.22 -12.09 -8.12
C VAL A 287 -3.19 -12.84 -8.98
N ASN A 288 -2.26 -12.09 -9.57
CA ASN A 288 -1.12 -12.59 -10.33
C ASN A 288 0.09 -12.85 -9.42
N PHE A 289 0.16 -14.05 -8.82
CA PHE A 289 1.23 -14.41 -7.88
C PHE A 289 2.64 -14.49 -8.51
N GLU A 290 2.76 -14.83 -9.79
CA GLU A 290 4.06 -14.78 -10.48
C GLU A 290 4.52 -13.32 -10.69
N GLY A 291 3.57 -12.43 -10.98
CA GLY A 291 3.80 -10.99 -10.99
C GLY A 291 4.26 -10.45 -9.63
N MET A 292 3.56 -10.81 -8.55
CA MET A 292 3.97 -10.47 -7.18
C MET A 292 5.40 -10.93 -6.87
N LYS A 293 5.78 -12.13 -7.31
CA LYS A 293 7.13 -12.65 -7.10
C LYS A 293 8.18 -11.83 -7.88
N LEU A 294 7.88 -11.41 -9.10
CA LEU A 294 8.75 -10.54 -9.88
C LEU A 294 8.94 -9.18 -9.17
N VAL A 295 7.84 -8.56 -8.71
CA VAL A 295 7.88 -7.29 -7.97
C VAL A 295 8.63 -7.45 -6.64
N SER A 296 8.40 -8.52 -5.89
CA SER A 296 9.09 -8.78 -4.62
C SER A 296 10.61 -8.94 -4.81
N ASN A 297 11.04 -9.65 -5.86
CA ASN A 297 12.47 -9.79 -6.18
C ASN A 297 13.10 -8.45 -6.58
N TYR A 298 12.36 -7.62 -7.31
CA TYR A 298 12.79 -6.28 -7.68
C TYR A 298 12.99 -5.39 -6.44
N ILE A 299 11.99 -5.34 -5.55
CA ILE A 299 12.07 -4.59 -4.28
C ILE A 299 13.23 -5.09 -3.42
N PHE A 300 13.42 -6.41 -3.31
CA PHE A 300 14.53 -6.99 -2.57
C PHE A 300 15.90 -6.58 -3.15
N SER A 301 16.02 -6.48 -4.47
CA SER A 301 17.25 -6.06 -5.15
C SER A 301 17.54 -4.57 -4.89
N ILE A 302 16.52 -3.71 -4.90
CA ILE A 302 16.62 -2.31 -4.46
C ILE A 302 17.12 -2.22 -3.01
N ILE A 303 16.52 -2.99 -2.09
CA ILE A 303 16.95 -3.00 -0.67
C ILE A 303 18.43 -3.42 -0.57
N LYS A 304 18.85 -4.41 -1.37
CA LYS A 304 20.24 -4.88 -1.37
C LYS A 304 21.23 -3.84 -1.87
N ASP A 305 20.90 -3.12 -2.93
CA ASP A 305 21.77 -2.06 -3.45
C ASP A 305 21.84 -0.87 -2.48
N LEU A 306 20.71 -0.54 -1.84
CA LEU A 306 20.62 0.51 -0.82
C LEU A 306 21.32 0.15 0.49
N ASP A 307 21.49 -1.13 0.82
CA ASP A 307 22.15 -1.55 2.06
C ASP A 307 23.58 -1.01 2.19
N SER A 308 24.24 -0.82 1.05
CA SER A 308 25.61 -0.30 0.99
C SER A 308 25.70 1.22 1.16
N GLN A 309 24.59 1.94 0.99
CA GLN A 309 24.56 3.40 1.04
C GLN A 309 24.60 3.89 2.49
N PRO A 310 25.20 5.07 2.75
CA PRO A 310 24.97 5.76 4.01
C PRO A 310 23.49 6.11 4.14
N LYS A 311 23.08 6.64 5.30
CA LYS A 311 21.72 7.15 5.48
C LYS A 311 21.35 8.08 4.31
N LEU A 312 20.24 7.81 3.64
CA LEU A 312 19.86 8.56 2.45
C LEU A 312 19.53 10.01 2.80
N ALA A 313 20.00 10.92 1.94
CA ALA A 313 19.64 12.33 2.03
C ALA A 313 18.21 12.53 1.53
N PHE A 314 17.37 13.18 2.34
CA PHE A 314 16.04 13.59 1.91
C PHE A 314 16.11 14.78 0.96
N ARG A 315 15.28 14.74 -0.07
CA ARG A 315 15.06 15.84 -1.01
C ARG A 315 13.56 16.04 -1.17
N LYS A 316 13.07 17.21 -0.78
CA LYS A 316 11.69 17.59 -1.03
C LYS A 316 11.45 17.72 -2.55
N THR A 317 10.35 17.16 -3.03
CA THR A 317 10.02 17.06 -4.46
C THR A 317 9.15 18.24 -4.88
N LYS A 318 9.35 18.80 -6.08
CA LYS A 318 8.76 20.09 -6.52
C LYS A 318 7.23 20.18 -6.50
N ASN A 319 6.51 19.06 -6.40
CA ASN A 319 5.04 19.04 -6.35
C ASN A 319 4.48 19.32 -4.94
N GLU A 320 5.11 20.24 -4.19
CA GLU A 320 4.79 20.54 -2.78
C GLU A 320 3.48 21.28 -2.52
N SER A 321 2.72 21.68 -3.55
CA SER A 321 1.71 22.75 -3.40
C SER A 321 0.38 22.51 -4.10
N GLU A 322 0.17 21.37 -4.75
CA GLU A 322 -1.15 21.07 -5.27
C GLU A 322 -1.97 20.43 -4.17
N VAL A 323 -2.64 21.29 -3.38
CA VAL A 323 -3.83 20.93 -2.62
C VAL A 323 -4.64 19.99 -3.48
N VAL A 324 -4.86 18.75 -3.03
CA VAL A 324 -5.77 17.81 -3.71
C VAL A 324 -7.07 18.58 -3.87
N PRO A 325 -7.48 18.92 -5.11
CA PRO A 325 -8.59 19.81 -5.30
C PRO A 325 -9.85 19.15 -4.75
N ASP A 326 -10.62 19.89 -3.95
CA ASP A 326 -11.92 19.41 -3.50
C ASP A 326 -12.86 19.27 -4.72
N PHE A 327 -13.49 18.11 -4.88
CA PHE A 327 -14.28 17.78 -6.07
C PHE A 327 -15.76 17.87 -5.78
N LYS A 328 -16.44 18.76 -6.50
CA LYS A 328 -17.91 18.85 -6.48
C LYS A 328 -18.58 17.83 -7.42
N VAL A 329 -17.81 17.29 -8.36
CA VAL A 329 -18.30 16.45 -9.46
C VAL A 329 -17.33 15.31 -9.78
N THR A 330 -17.81 14.33 -10.54
CA THR A 330 -16.98 13.24 -11.07
C THR A 330 -17.23 13.06 -12.56
N LEU A 331 -16.19 12.72 -13.31
CA LEU A 331 -16.36 12.26 -14.69
C LEU A 331 -16.88 10.81 -14.73
N GLY A 332 -16.61 10.01 -13.69
CA GLY A 332 -16.98 8.60 -13.61
C GLY A 332 -16.14 7.68 -14.50
N VAL A 333 -14.84 7.97 -14.57
CA VAL A 333 -13.82 7.14 -15.21
C VAL A 333 -12.90 6.57 -14.14
N VAL A 334 -12.30 5.42 -14.45
CA VAL A 334 -11.15 4.87 -13.73
C VAL A 334 -9.92 5.35 -14.49
N PRO A 335 -9.09 6.24 -13.92
CA PRO A 335 -7.87 6.67 -14.57
C PRO A 335 -6.85 5.54 -14.66
N ASP A 336 -6.10 5.51 -15.75
CA ASP A 336 -4.92 4.69 -15.90
C ASP A 336 -3.71 5.40 -15.30
N TYR A 337 -3.45 5.14 -14.02
CA TYR A 337 -2.31 5.71 -13.30
C TYR A 337 -0.95 5.23 -13.81
N LEU A 338 -0.91 4.18 -14.64
CA LEU A 338 0.32 3.65 -15.25
C LEU A 338 0.62 4.28 -16.62
N PHE A 339 -0.28 5.10 -17.15
CA PHE A 339 -0.05 5.80 -18.40
C PHE A 339 0.99 6.91 -18.23
N SER A 340 2.11 6.78 -18.93
CA SER A 340 3.22 7.75 -18.92
C SER A 340 3.19 8.76 -20.08
N GLY A 341 2.12 8.76 -20.90
CA GLY A 341 1.95 9.69 -22.01
C GLY A 341 1.32 11.02 -21.55
N LYS A 342 1.22 11.99 -22.47
CA LYS A 342 0.56 13.28 -22.19
C LYS A 342 -0.95 13.07 -22.08
N GLY A 343 -1.55 13.50 -20.97
CA GLY A 343 -2.98 13.42 -20.69
C GLY A 343 -3.34 12.42 -19.60
N MET A 344 -4.63 12.10 -19.47
CA MET A 344 -5.14 11.09 -18.55
C MET A 344 -5.84 10.00 -19.37
N ARG A 345 -5.22 8.81 -19.44
CA ARG A 345 -5.80 7.66 -20.14
C ARG A 345 -6.88 7.01 -19.28
N ILE A 346 -7.97 6.62 -19.89
CA ILE A 346 -9.11 5.97 -19.23
C ILE A 346 -8.89 4.45 -19.25
N ASP A 347 -8.78 3.83 -18.08
CA ASP A 347 -8.69 2.36 -17.97
C ASP A 347 -10.08 1.70 -17.83
N GLY A 348 -11.08 2.46 -17.37
CA GLY A 348 -12.45 2.00 -17.22
C GLY A 348 -13.46 3.13 -17.19
N VAL A 349 -14.72 2.82 -17.51
CA VAL A 349 -15.83 3.78 -17.48
C VAL A 349 -16.94 3.21 -16.60
N SER A 350 -17.41 4.00 -15.65
CA SER A 350 -18.46 3.60 -14.72
C SER A 350 -19.85 3.76 -15.34
N GLN A 351 -20.75 2.81 -15.06
CA GLN A 351 -22.13 2.87 -15.55
C GLN A 351 -22.90 4.07 -14.98
N ASP A 352 -23.79 4.64 -15.80
CA ASP A 352 -24.67 5.78 -15.50
C ASP A 352 -23.98 7.09 -15.10
N LYS A 353 -22.67 7.18 -15.34
CA LYS A 353 -21.86 8.38 -15.07
C LYS A 353 -21.66 9.28 -16.30
N PRO A 354 -21.24 10.55 -16.11
CA PRO A 354 -21.04 11.51 -17.19
C PRO A 354 -20.21 10.97 -18.36
N ALA A 355 -19.10 10.29 -18.08
CA ALA A 355 -18.24 9.70 -19.12
C ALA A 355 -18.96 8.68 -20.01
N GLN A 356 -19.72 7.76 -19.41
CA GLN A 356 -20.46 6.77 -20.19
C GLN A 356 -21.53 7.45 -21.05
N LYS A 357 -22.27 8.40 -20.47
CA LYS A 357 -23.32 9.16 -21.18
C LYS A 357 -22.78 9.99 -22.33
N ALA A 358 -21.55 10.50 -22.19
CA ALA A 358 -20.83 11.23 -23.22
C ALA A 358 -20.06 10.33 -24.21
N GLY A 359 -20.14 9.00 -24.05
CA GLY A 359 -19.54 8.04 -24.99
C GLY A 359 -18.01 7.90 -24.89
N LEU A 360 -17.42 8.26 -23.75
CA LEU A 360 -16.02 7.96 -23.44
C LEU A 360 -15.86 6.45 -23.23
N GLN A 361 -14.68 5.93 -23.56
CA GLN A 361 -14.37 4.51 -23.61
C GLN A 361 -13.00 4.22 -23.01
N LYS A 362 -12.76 2.96 -22.63
CA LYS A 362 -11.43 2.47 -22.26
C LYS A 362 -10.44 2.73 -23.40
N GLY A 363 -9.28 3.27 -23.06
CA GLY A 363 -8.21 3.62 -23.98
C GLY A 363 -8.23 5.05 -24.52
N ASP A 364 -9.32 5.80 -24.29
CA ASP A 364 -9.34 7.24 -24.59
C ASP A 364 -8.36 7.98 -23.67
N VAL A 365 -7.68 9.01 -24.19
CA VAL A 365 -6.80 9.87 -23.39
C VAL A 365 -7.40 11.26 -23.30
N VAL A 366 -7.85 11.66 -22.12
CA VAL A 366 -8.34 13.03 -21.87
C VAL A 366 -7.15 13.99 -21.95
N VAL A 367 -7.20 14.93 -22.88
CA VAL A 367 -6.14 15.92 -23.11
C VAL A 367 -6.59 17.35 -22.79
N LYS A 368 -7.90 17.59 -22.68
CA LYS A 368 -8.47 18.90 -22.31
C LYS A 368 -9.88 18.77 -21.72
N MET A 369 -10.21 19.62 -20.74
CA MET A 369 -11.55 19.74 -20.17
C MET A 369 -11.95 21.22 -20.09
N GLY A 370 -12.90 21.64 -20.92
CA GLY A 370 -13.24 23.05 -21.10
C GLY A 370 -12.03 23.86 -21.57
N GLU A 371 -11.65 24.87 -20.80
CA GLU A 371 -10.47 25.70 -21.08
C GLU A 371 -9.17 25.14 -20.47
N HIS A 372 -9.24 24.04 -19.71
CA HIS A 372 -8.12 23.51 -18.94
C HIS A 372 -7.44 22.34 -19.65
N ASP A 373 -6.14 22.48 -19.93
CA ASP A 373 -5.33 21.41 -20.50
C ASP A 373 -5.09 20.30 -19.47
N VAL A 374 -5.20 19.06 -19.92
CA VAL A 374 -4.89 17.86 -19.15
C VAL A 374 -3.59 17.28 -19.70
N THR A 375 -2.51 17.44 -18.94
CA THR A 375 -1.17 16.96 -19.28
C THR A 375 -0.79 15.68 -18.55
N ASP A 376 -1.45 15.40 -17.44
CA ASP A 376 -1.21 14.29 -16.51
C ASP A 376 -2.41 14.10 -15.57
N MET A 377 -2.29 13.18 -14.62
CA MET A 377 -3.33 12.88 -13.63
C MET A 377 -3.67 14.09 -12.74
N MET A 378 -2.67 14.88 -12.34
CA MET A 378 -2.85 16.02 -11.42
C MET A 378 -3.59 17.18 -12.10
N SER A 379 -3.21 17.51 -13.33
CA SER A 379 -3.90 18.51 -14.16
C SER A 379 -5.32 18.08 -14.49
N TYR A 380 -5.59 16.79 -14.70
CA TYR A 380 -6.97 16.28 -14.77
C TYR A 380 -7.75 16.55 -13.48
N MET A 381 -7.19 16.20 -12.32
CA MET A 381 -7.82 16.42 -11.03
C MET A 381 -8.12 17.91 -10.80
N LYS A 382 -7.15 18.77 -11.09
CA LYS A 382 -7.30 20.23 -11.01
C LYS A 382 -8.34 20.79 -11.97
N SER A 383 -8.46 20.21 -13.17
CA SER A 383 -9.46 20.61 -14.16
C SER A 383 -10.85 20.20 -13.72
N LEU A 384 -11.02 18.95 -13.27
CA LEU A 384 -12.30 18.41 -12.81
C LEU A 384 -12.85 19.20 -11.60
N SER A 385 -11.97 19.70 -10.73
CA SER A 385 -12.35 20.52 -9.56
C SER A 385 -12.96 21.88 -9.92
N LYS A 386 -12.87 22.32 -11.19
CA LYS A 386 -13.42 23.61 -11.65
C LYS A 386 -14.88 23.53 -12.07
N PHE A 387 -15.43 22.32 -12.17
CA PHE A 387 -16.79 22.11 -12.64
C PHE A 387 -17.78 21.94 -11.48
N ASP A 388 -18.99 22.45 -11.68
CA ASP A 388 -20.12 22.31 -10.77
C ASP A 388 -21.11 21.26 -11.27
N LYS A 389 -21.88 20.66 -10.35
CA LYS A 389 -22.89 19.64 -10.69
C LYS A 389 -23.94 20.21 -11.66
N GLY A 390 -24.17 19.51 -12.76
CA GLY A 390 -25.07 19.91 -13.84
C GLY A 390 -24.43 20.83 -14.89
N GLN A 391 -23.18 21.26 -14.71
CA GLN A 391 -22.45 22.02 -15.72
C GLN A 391 -22.10 21.11 -16.90
N THR A 392 -22.28 21.62 -18.11
CA THR A 392 -21.83 20.95 -19.34
C THR A 392 -20.56 21.63 -19.85
N ALA A 393 -19.57 20.85 -20.25
CA ALA A 393 -18.37 21.34 -20.91
C ALA A 393 -17.86 20.37 -21.96
N THR A 394 -17.18 20.91 -22.96
CA THR A 394 -16.47 20.14 -23.97
C THR A 394 -15.23 19.49 -23.36
N VAL A 395 -15.11 18.18 -23.51
CA VAL A 395 -13.91 17.42 -23.16
C VAL A 395 -13.26 16.94 -24.45
N THR A 396 -11.98 17.27 -24.63
CA THR A 396 -11.19 16.79 -25.77
C THR A 396 -10.43 15.53 -25.36
N ILE A 397 -10.62 14.47 -26.12
CA ILE A 397 -9.93 13.19 -25.96
C ILE A 397 -9.08 12.87 -27.19
N ASP A 398 -7.95 12.22 -27.00
CA ASP A 398 -7.28 11.47 -28.05
C ASP A 398 -7.82 10.04 -28.04
N ARG A 399 -8.47 9.67 -29.15
CA ARG A 399 -8.95 8.32 -29.40
C ARG A 399 -8.16 7.73 -30.56
N LYS A 400 -7.21 6.86 -30.24
CA LYS A 400 -6.37 6.14 -31.23
C LYS A 400 -5.58 7.08 -32.17
N GLY A 401 -5.12 8.22 -31.68
CA GLY A 401 -4.34 9.22 -32.40
C GLY A 401 -5.17 10.34 -33.03
N GLU A 402 -6.50 10.30 -32.90
CA GLU A 402 -7.40 11.35 -33.39
C GLU A 402 -8.01 12.12 -32.23
N LEU A 403 -7.97 13.46 -32.31
CA LEU A 403 -8.62 14.32 -31.33
C LEU A 403 -10.13 14.36 -31.58
N VAL A 404 -10.91 14.00 -30.57
CA VAL A 404 -12.37 14.00 -30.57
C VAL A 404 -12.86 14.90 -29.43
N GLU A 405 -13.84 15.73 -29.72
CA GLU A 405 -14.53 16.56 -28.73
C GLU A 405 -15.86 15.92 -28.36
N VAL A 406 -16.14 15.83 -27.06
CA VAL A 406 -17.38 15.27 -26.50
C VAL A 406 -17.96 16.22 -25.47
N GLU A 407 -19.28 16.41 -25.49
CA GLU A 407 -19.97 17.20 -24.49
C GLU A 407 -20.25 16.35 -23.24
N VAL A 408 -19.74 16.79 -22.10
CA VAL A 408 -19.90 16.09 -20.81
C VAL A 408 -20.69 16.97 -19.86
N THR A 409 -21.79 16.45 -19.32
CA THR A 409 -22.54 17.06 -18.22
C THR A 409 -22.17 16.41 -16.89
N PHE A 410 -21.55 17.17 -15.99
CA PHE A 410 -20.95 16.72 -14.73
C PHE A 410 -21.94 16.46 -13.57
#